data_AF-A0A8K0HAJ8-F1
#
_entry.id   AF-A0A8K0HAJ8-F1
#
_cell.length_a   1.000
_cell.length_b   1.000
_cell.length_c   1.000
_cell.angle_alpha   90.00
_cell.angle_beta   90.00
_cell.angle_gamma   90.00
#
_symmetry.space_group_name_H-M   'P 1'
#
loop_
_entity.id
_entity.type
_entity.pdbx_description
1 polymer ?
#
loop_
_entity_poly.entity_id
_entity_poly.type
_entity_poly.pdbx_seq_one_letter_code
_entity_poly.pdbx_strand_id
1 'polypeptide(L)'
;MEVKEENKRRKWKRVSSKSSTVPINCLDDGCLMHIFSFLSPIPDRHNTALVCHRWQYLACHPQLWLRVDRSVKDLTEPGVFPNIETAVAAARPGDTILIAAGGRHLASNIQISKPLCLVGGGELPDETTLLCSRGSDSALEFLSTCKLSNLTVKAELGCCLLHRSGRLTIDGCVLQCESNPLDHLSCPIVSTASAQVFSSSVKCQRDRVSVSRTRIEGGAKAVLTCGDLALQRVRVIYARTSIFFWFDVELQ
;
A
#
# COMPACT_ATOMS: atom_id res chain seq x y z
N MET A 1 -27.62 87.66 -12.85
CA MET A 1 -26.61 86.73 -13.39
C MET A 1 -26.35 85.69 -12.32
N GLU A 2 -27.14 84.61 -12.35
CA GLU A 2 -27.00 83.48 -11.45
C GLU A 2 -26.07 82.45 -12.10
N VAL A 3 -24.99 82.07 -11.42
CA VAL A 3 -24.18 80.90 -11.79
C VAL A 3 -24.52 79.80 -10.78
N LYS A 4 -25.36 78.84 -11.19
CA LYS A 4 -25.60 77.58 -10.48
C LYS A 4 -24.51 76.60 -10.88
N GLU A 5 -23.58 76.30 -9.98
CA GLU A 5 -22.68 75.16 -10.12
C GLU A 5 -23.39 73.89 -9.60
N GLU A 6 -23.85 73.07 -10.53
CA GLU A 6 -24.51 71.80 -10.27
C GLU A 6 -23.47 70.70 -10.03
N ASN A 7 -23.24 70.37 -8.77
CA ASN A 7 -22.25 69.39 -8.33
C ASN A 7 -22.76 67.95 -8.63
N LYS A 8 -22.49 67.47 -9.85
CA LYS A 8 -22.94 66.17 -10.36
C LYS A 8 -22.12 65.02 -9.75
N ARG A 9 -22.49 64.58 -8.54
CA ARG A 9 -21.96 63.37 -7.89
C ARG A 9 -22.23 62.14 -8.75
N ARG A 10 -21.23 61.73 -9.54
CA ARG A 10 -21.20 60.43 -10.24
C ARG A 10 -21.16 59.30 -9.19
N LYS A 11 -22.34 58.80 -8.81
CA LYS A 11 -22.47 57.51 -8.10
C LYS A 11 -21.98 56.42 -9.03
N TRP A 12 -20.72 56.00 -8.88
CA TRP A 12 -20.29 54.70 -9.36
C TRP A 12 -21.13 53.63 -8.67
N LYS A 13 -22.14 53.11 -9.37
CA LYS A 13 -22.75 51.84 -9.02
C LYS A 13 -21.63 50.80 -9.08
N ARG A 14 -21.15 50.37 -7.92
CA ARG A 14 -20.37 49.13 -7.82
C ARG A 14 -21.27 48.04 -8.38
N VAL A 15 -20.99 47.59 -9.60
CA VAL A 15 -21.45 46.29 -10.06
C VAL A 15 -20.74 45.32 -9.12
N SER A 16 -21.44 44.89 -8.07
CA SER A 16 -21.06 43.70 -7.33
C SER A 16 -21.11 42.57 -8.35
N SER A 17 -19.96 42.27 -8.95
CA SER A 17 -19.72 40.93 -9.46
C SER A 17 -19.87 40.03 -8.24
N LYS A 18 -21.07 39.49 -8.04
CA LYS A 18 -21.23 38.29 -7.24
C LYS A 18 -20.39 37.26 -7.99
N SER A 19 -19.11 37.11 -7.61
CA SER A 19 -18.40 35.89 -7.91
C SER A 19 -19.24 34.81 -7.25
N SER A 20 -20.07 34.13 -8.04
CA SER A 20 -20.63 32.86 -7.62
C SER A 20 -19.42 31.93 -7.52
N THR A 21 -18.70 32.01 -6.41
CA THR A 21 -17.77 30.98 -5.99
C THR A 21 -18.64 29.78 -5.74
N VAL A 22 -18.83 29.00 -6.80
CA VAL A 22 -19.42 27.68 -6.73
C VAL A 22 -18.57 26.94 -5.71
N PRO A 23 -19.14 26.47 -4.59
CA PRO A 23 -18.36 25.79 -3.58
C PRO A 23 -17.71 24.57 -4.23
N ILE A 24 -16.49 24.22 -3.81
CA ILE A 24 -15.74 23.08 -4.38
C ILE A 24 -16.53 21.76 -4.36
N ASN A 25 -17.49 21.64 -3.43
CA ASN A 25 -18.41 20.51 -3.32
C ASN A 25 -19.45 20.42 -4.46
N CYS A 26 -19.62 21.46 -5.26
CA CYS A 26 -20.48 21.47 -6.43
C CYS A 26 -19.75 21.05 -7.71
N LEU A 27 -18.43 20.80 -7.66
CA LEU A 27 -17.71 20.15 -8.76
C LEU A 27 -18.25 18.73 -8.95
N ASP A 28 -18.17 18.22 -10.17
CA ASP A 28 -18.40 16.82 -10.50
C ASP A 28 -17.29 15.92 -9.97
N ASP A 29 -17.59 14.62 -9.86
CA ASP A 29 -16.67 13.63 -9.32
C ASP A 29 -15.39 13.49 -10.17
N GLY A 30 -15.50 13.66 -11.49
CA GLY A 30 -14.37 13.57 -12.42
C GLY A 30 -13.36 14.69 -12.21
N CYS A 31 -13.82 15.95 -12.14
CA CYS A 31 -12.96 17.08 -11.83
C CYS A 31 -12.33 16.98 -10.43
N LEU A 32 -13.09 16.52 -9.43
CA LEU A 32 -12.55 16.36 -8.07
C LEU A 32 -11.45 15.30 -8.01
N MET A 33 -11.63 14.17 -8.72
CA MET A 33 -10.58 13.14 -8.83
C MET A 33 -9.34 13.63 -9.56
N HIS A 34 -9.52 14.43 -10.62
CA HIS A 34 -8.39 15.03 -11.33
C HIS A 34 -7.61 16.01 -10.43
N ILE A 35 -8.26 16.70 -9.50
CA ILE A 35 -7.55 17.51 -8.48
C ILE A 35 -6.79 16.59 -7.51
N PHE A 36 -7.42 15.51 -7.04
CA PHE A 36 -6.82 14.57 -6.10
C PHE A 36 -5.63 13.79 -6.67
N SER A 37 -5.54 13.62 -7.98
CA SER A 37 -4.39 12.97 -8.63
C SER A 37 -3.10 13.76 -8.47
N PHE A 38 -3.16 15.10 -8.36
CA PHE A 38 -1.99 15.94 -8.11
C PHE A 38 -1.54 15.95 -6.64
N LEU A 39 -2.42 15.56 -5.72
CA LEU A 39 -2.12 15.54 -4.29
C LEU A 39 -1.27 14.33 -3.91
N SER A 40 -0.38 14.53 -2.93
CA SER A 40 0.35 13.42 -2.31
C SER A 40 -0.63 12.49 -1.57
N PRO A 41 -0.44 11.16 -1.60
CA PRO A 41 -1.30 10.22 -0.86
C PRO A 41 -1.36 10.55 0.63
N ILE A 42 -0.20 10.87 1.20
CA ILE A 42 -0.05 11.38 2.56
C ILE A 42 0.85 12.63 2.52
N PRO A 43 0.46 13.73 3.18
CA PRO A 43 -0.74 13.89 4.02
C PRO A 43 -1.97 14.42 3.26
N ASP A 44 -1.80 14.96 2.05
CA ASP A 44 -2.81 15.83 1.43
C ASP A 44 -4.10 15.08 1.07
N ARG A 45 -3.98 13.96 0.35
CA ARG A 45 -5.13 13.14 -0.05
C ARG A 45 -5.78 12.44 1.14
N HIS A 46 -5.01 12.10 2.17
CA HIS A 46 -5.56 11.63 3.43
C HIS A 46 -6.41 12.71 4.11
N ASN A 47 -5.93 13.95 4.16
CA ASN A 47 -6.68 15.07 4.74
C ASN A 47 -7.95 15.39 3.94
N THR A 48 -7.92 15.29 2.60
CA THR A 48 -9.13 15.48 1.78
C THR A 48 -10.18 14.39 2.06
N ALA A 49 -9.75 13.15 2.30
CA ALA A 49 -10.64 12.06 2.66
C ALA A 49 -11.40 12.28 3.98
N LEU A 50 -10.88 13.11 4.90
CA LEU A 50 -11.53 13.40 6.19
C LEU A 50 -12.67 14.42 6.09
N VAL A 51 -12.82 15.12 4.96
CA VAL A 51 -13.79 16.22 4.82
C VAL A 51 -15.23 15.70 4.81
N CYS A 52 -15.52 14.69 4.00
CA CYS A 52 -16.84 14.05 3.92
C CYS A 52 -16.76 12.68 3.22
N HIS A 53 -17.83 11.88 3.34
CA HIS A 53 -17.89 10.53 2.74
C HIS A 53 -17.67 10.53 1.22
N ARG A 54 -18.17 11.54 0.50
CA ARG A 54 -17.97 11.68 -0.95
C ARG A 54 -16.49 11.88 -1.29
N TRP A 55 -15.82 12.77 -0.55
CA TRP A 55 -14.40 13.04 -0.77
C TRP A 55 -13.55 11.83 -0.38
N GLN A 56 -13.91 11.13 0.68
CA GLN A 56 -13.28 9.87 1.07
C GLN A 56 -13.33 8.85 -0.06
N TYR A 57 -14.50 8.64 -0.67
CA TYR A 57 -14.66 7.71 -1.78
C TYR A 57 -13.77 8.06 -2.97
N LEU A 58 -13.74 9.34 -3.37
CA LEU A 58 -12.97 9.81 -4.52
C LEU A 58 -11.45 9.86 -4.25
N ALA A 59 -11.04 10.24 -3.05
CA ALA A 59 -9.65 10.24 -2.62
C ALA A 59 -9.06 8.82 -2.54
N CYS A 60 -9.89 7.81 -2.29
CA CYS A 60 -9.47 6.41 -2.26
C CYS A 60 -9.76 5.66 -3.57
N HIS A 61 -10.15 6.37 -4.64
CA HIS A 61 -10.61 5.71 -5.86
C HIS A 61 -9.50 4.89 -6.55
N PRO A 62 -9.78 3.68 -7.07
CA PRO A 62 -8.77 2.80 -7.67
C PRO A 62 -8.02 3.35 -8.88
N GLN A 63 -8.54 4.40 -9.53
CA GLN A 63 -7.85 5.08 -10.64
C GLN A 63 -6.64 5.89 -10.19
N LEU A 64 -6.54 6.21 -8.89
CA LEU A 64 -5.41 6.93 -8.32
C LEU A 64 -4.29 6.00 -7.85
N TRP A 65 -4.45 4.68 -8.01
CA TRP A 65 -3.47 3.68 -7.63
C TRP A 65 -2.48 3.42 -8.75
N LEU A 66 -1.25 3.10 -8.38
CA LEU A 66 -0.25 2.66 -9.34
C LEU A 66 -0.59 1.24 -9.77
N ARG A 67 -0.46 0.92 -11.04
CA ARG A 67 -0.78 -0.40 -11.60
C ARG A 67 0.48 -1.07 -12.09
N VAL A 68 0.65 -2.35 -11.77
CA VAL A 68 1.73 -3.17 -12.31
C VAL A 68 1.11 -4.14 -13.32
N ASP A 69 1.43 -3.95 -14.59
CA ASP A 69 0.96 -4.82 -15.67
C ASP A 69 2.11 -5.17 -16.61
N ARG A 70 2.42 -6.46 -16.69
CA ARG A 70 3.47 -7.03 -17.55
C ARG A 70 3.14 -6.97 -19.04
N SER A 71 1.86 -6.88 -19.38
CA SER A 71 1.38 -6.94 -20.76
C SER A 71 1.52 -5.61 -21.49
N VAL A 72 1.73 -4.53 -20.74
CA VAL A 72 1.87 -3.18 -21.25
C VAL A 72 3.26 -3.00 -21.82
N LYS A 73 3.33 -3.03 -23.16
CA LYS A 73 4.52 -2.64 -23.92
C LYS A 73 4.63 -1.12 -24.10
N ASP A 74 3.52 -0.41 -23.93
CA ASP A 74 3.41 1.02 -24.20
C ASP A 74 3.25 1.81 -22.89
N LEU A 75 4.30 2.54 -22.49
CA LEU A 75 4.38 3.43 -21.31
C LEU A 75 3.44 4.65 -21.37
N THR A 76 2.33 4.58 -22.10
CA THR A 76 1.51 5.75 -22.46
C THR A 76 0.56 6.17 -21.35
N GLU A 77 0.19 5.27 -20.44
CA GLU A 77 -0.68 5.59 -19.31
C GLU A 77 0.12 5.96 -18.06
N PRO A 78 -0.07 7.17 -17.49
CA PRO A 78 0.61 7.58 -16.27
C PRO A 78 0.18 6.70 -15.10
N GLY A 79 1.15 6.14 -14.38
CA GLY A 79 0.91 5.28 -13.22
C GLY A 79 0.84 3.79 -13.51
N VAL A 80 1.08 3.35 -14.75
CA VAL A 80 1.23 1.94 -15.12
C VAL A 80 2.71 1.58 -15.27
N PHE A 81 3.14 0.49 -14.64
CA PHE A 81 4.52 0.04 -14.61
C PHE A 81 4.65 -1.42 -15.06
N PRO A 82 5.74 -1.79 -15.74
CA PRO A 82 5.95 -3.16 -16.18
C PRO A 82 6.30 -4.11 -15.02
N ASN A 83 7.05 -3.60 -14.03
CA ASN A 83 7.60 -4.39 -12.93
C ASN A 83 7.26 -3.77 -11.57
N ILE A 84 7.21 -4.61 -10.54
CA ILE A 84 6.94 -4.19 -9.16
C ILE A 84 8.05 -3.27 -8.64
N GLU A 85 9.31 -3.57 -8.94
CA GLU A 85 10.46 -2.74 -8.55
C GLU A 85 10.32 -1.30 -9.07
N THR A 86 9.96 -1.14 -10.34
CA THR A 86 9.75 0.17 -10.96
C THR A 86 8.58 0.92 -10.33
N ALA A 87 7.51 0.21 -9.98
CA ALA A 87 6.37 0.80 -9.28
C ALA A 87 6.73 1.25 -7.86
N VAL A 88 7.47 0.43 -7.10
CA VAL A 88 7.93 0.77 -5.74
C VAL A 88 8.90 1.96 -5.76
N ALA A 89 9.78 2.04 -6.77
CA ALA A 89 10.68 3.17 -6.93
C ALA A 89 9.92 4.48 -7.19
N ALA A 90 8.94 4.45 -8.10
CA ALA A 90 8.10 5.60 -8.46
C ALA A 90 7.09 5.98 -7.37
N ALA A 91 6.70 5.03 -6.51
CA ALA A 91 5.70 5.24 -5.48
C ALA A 91 6.12 6.28 -4.44
N ARG A 92 5.14 7.08 -4.02
CA ARG A 92 5.20 8.03 -2.92
C ARG A 92 4.74 7.35 -1.62
N PRO A 93 5.18 7.83 -0.45
CA PRO A 93 4.67 7.36 0.83
C PRO A 93 3.13 7.42 0.89
N GLY A 94 2.50 6.28 1.19
CA GLY A 94 1.06 6.11 1.26
C GLY A 94 0.39 5.65 -0.04
N ASP A 95 1.15 5.46 -1.13
CA ASP A 95 0.59 4.94 -2.38
C ASP A 95 0.12 3.50 -2.25
N THR A 96 -0.90 3.19 -3.05
CA THR A 96 -1.37 1.82 -3.27
C THR A 96 -0.93 1.35 -4.65
N ILE A 97 -0.30 0.18 -4.69
CA ILE A 97 0.15 -0.48 -5.91
C ILE A 97 -0.75 -1.70 -6.13
N LEU A 98 -1.50 -1.67 -7.23
CA LEU A 98 -2.36 -2.75 -7.70
C LEU A 98 -1.59 -3.62 -8.69
N ILE A 99 -1.45 -4.90 -8.38
CA ILE A 99 -0.73 -5.86 -9.24
C ILE A 99 -1.76 -6.55 -10.13
N ALA A 100 -1.61 -6.47 -11.45
CA ALA A 100 -2.54 -7.07 -12.40
C ALA A 100 -2.61 -8.60 -12.23
N ALA A 101 -3.84 -9.12 -12.36
CA ALA A 101 -4.16 -10.55 -12.28
C ALA A 101 -3.70 -11.32 -13.53
N GLY A 102 -3.59 -12.64 -13.40
CA GLY A 102 -3.29 -13.55 -14.52
C GLY A 102 -1.81 -13.65 -14.89
N GLY A 103 -0.91 -13.24 -13.99
CA GLY A 103 0.53 -13.22 -14.23
C GLY A 103 1.36 -13.75 -13.05
N ARG A 104 2.54 -14.28 -13.39
CA ARG A 104 3.64 -14.50 -12.44
C ARG A 104 4.56 -13.29 -12.55
N HIS A 105 4.68 -12.52 -11.48
CA HIS A 105 5.57 -11.36 -11.38
C HIS A 105 6.84 -11.77 -10.67
N LEU A 106 8.00 -11.51 -11.26
CA LEU A 106 9.27 -11.80 -10.61
C LEU A 106 9.49 -10.80 -9.46
N ALA A 107 9.80 -11.31 -8.27
CA ALA A 107 10.12 -10.51 -7.10
C ALA A 107 11.33 -11.12 -6.38
N SER A 108 12.49 -10.47 -6.52
CA SER A 108 13.75 -10.91 -5.94
C SER A 108 14.36 -9.75 -5.15
N ASN A 109 14.34 -9.86 -3.82
CA ASN A 109 14.87 -8.87 -2.87
C ASN A 109 14.33 -7.44 -3.09
N ILE A 110 13.02 -7.29 -3.33
CA ILE A 110 12.43 -5.95 -3.50
C ILE A 110 12.37 -5.25 -2.15
N GLN A 111 13.06 -4.11 -2.02
CA GLN A 111 13.14 -3.33 -0.79
C GLN A 111 12.06 -2.26 -0.72
N ILE A 112 11.22 -2.33 0.32
CA ILE A 112 10.14 -1.38 0.59
C ILE A 112 10.53 -0.48 1.77
N SER A 113 11.12 0.66 1.43
CA SER A 113 11.60 1.67 2.39
C SER A 113 10.60 2.79 2.69
N LYS A 114 9.50 2.85 1.93
CA LYS A 114 8.42 3.84 2.10
C LYS A 114 7.12 3.12 2.48
N PRO A 115 6.22 3.76 3.24
CA PRO A 115 4.98 3.12 3.61
C PRO A 115 4.10 2.92 2.38
N LEU A 116 3.72 1.69 2.06
CA LEU A 116 3.00 1.34 0.82
C LEU A 116 1.91 0.28 1.08
N CYS A 117 0.92 0.24 0.20
CA CYS A 117 -0.09 -0.83 0.17
C CYS A 117 0.04 -1.62 -1.13
N LEU A 118 0.35 -2.92 -1.06
CA LEU A 118 0.36 -3.81 -2.21
C LEU A 118 -0.92 -4.65 -2.22
N VAL A 119 -1.64 -4.61 -3.34
CA VAL A 119 -2.92 -5.30 -3.52
C VAL A 119 -2.86 -6.12 -4.80
N GLY A 120 -3.16 -7.42 -4.72
CA GLY A 120 -3.40 -8.21 -5.92
C GLY A 120 -4.77 -7.88 -6.53
N GLY A 121 -4.79 -7.65 -7.84
CA GLY A 121 -5.99 -7.31 -8.60
C GLY A 121 -6.85 -8.50 -9.04
N GLY A 122 -6.52 -9.72 -8.61
CA GLY A 122 -7.35 -10.90 -8.87
C GLY A 122 -8.59 -10.96 -7.98
N GLU A 123 -9.58 -11.77 -8.35
CA GLU A 123 -10.69 -12.09 -7.44
C GLU A 123 -10.22 -13.04 -6.33
N LEU A 124 -9.25 -13.91 -6.68
CA LEU A 124 -8.58 -14.82 -5.78
C LEU A 124 -7.09 -14.46 -5.64
N PRO A 125 -6.46 -14.69 -4.48
CA PRO A 125 -5.04 -14.40 -4.29
C PRO A 125 -4.15 -15.23 -5.22
N ASP A 126 -4.62 -16.40 -5.67
CA ASP A 126 -3.89 -17.32 -6.56
C ASP A 126 -3.72 -16.76 -7.99
N GLU A 127 -4.52 -15.79 -8.39
CA GLU A 127 -4.45 -15.18 -9.72
C GLU A 127 -3.30 -14.17 -9.85
N THR A 128 -2.82 -13.65 -8.72
CA THR A 128 -1.68 -12.74 -8.63
C THR A 128 -0.54 -13.41 -7.88
N THR A 129 0.44 -13.92 -8.60
CA THR A 129 1.56 -14.65 -8.00
C THR A 129 2.86 -13.88 -8.14
N LEU A 130 3.53 -13.65 -7.00
CA LEU A 130 4.90 -13.16 -6.93
C LEU A 130 5.82 -14.37 -6.84
N LEU A 131 6.75 -14.51 -7.79
CA LEU A 131 7.71 -15.59 -7.82
C LEU A 131 9.09 -15.07 -7.44
N CYS A 132 9.66 -15.65 -6.39
CA CYS A 132 11.04 -15.43 -5.97
C CYS A 132 11.87 -16.64 -6.42
N SER A 133 12.76 -16.42 -7.39
CA SER A 133 13.64 -17.44 -7.94
C SER A 133 14.78 -17.81 -6.98
N ARG A 134 15.41 -18.97 -7.21
CA ARG A 134 16.61 -19.39 -6.49
C ARG A 134 17.72 -18.34 -6.53
N GLY A 135 18.32 -18.05 -5.37
CA GLY A 135 19.45 -17.13 -5.21
C GLY A 135 19.11 -15.80 -4.53
N SER A 136 17.83 -15.48 -4.35
CA SER A 136 17.37 -14.35 -3.51
C SER A 136 17.18 -14.78 -2.05
N ASP A 137 17.52 -13.90 -1.11
CA ASP A 137 17.31 -14.13 0.32
C ASP A 137 15.82 -14.01 0.69
N SER A 138 15.11 -13.09 0.04
CA SER A 138 13.69 -12.82 0.28
C SER A 138 12.97 -12.34 -0.97
N ALA A 139 11.65 -12.61 -1.10
CA ALA A 139 10.88 -12.02 -2.20
C ALA A 139 10.69 -10.50 -1.98
N LEU A 140 10.26 -10.14 -0.77
CA LEU A 140 10.01 -8.75 -0.34
C LEU A 140 10.68 -8.47 1.00
N GLU A 141 11.46 -7.39 1.06
CA GLU A 141 12.09 -6.88 2.27
C GLU A 141 11.40 -5.58 2.73
N PHE A 142 10.86 -5.58 3.95
CA PHE A 142 10.12 -4.45 4.53
C PHE A 142 11.00 -3.71 5.53
N LEU A 143 11.35 -2.47 5.17
CA LEU A 143 12.03 -1.49 6.02
C LEU A 143 11.06 -0.42 6.56
N SER A 144 9.77 -0.52 6.21
CA SER A 144 8.75 0.46 6.58
C SER A 144 7.36 -0.19 6.66
N THR A 145 6.38 0.57 7.15
CA THR A 145 4.99 0.12 7.32
C THR A 145 4.36 -0.25 5.98
N CYS A 146 3.99 -1.51 5.80
CA CYS A 146 3.38 -1.98 4.56
C CYS A 146 2.14 -2.84 4.82
N LYS A 147 1.16 -2.74 3.92
CA LYS A 147 0.02 -3.64 3.86
C LYS A 147 0.10 -4.48 2.61
N LEU A 148 0.02 -5.80 2.76
CA LEU A 148 -0.12 -6.76 1.69
C LEU A 148 -1.53 -7.35 1.74
N SER A 149 -2.19 -7.42 0.59
CA SER A 149 -3.49 -8.06 0.51
C SER A 149 -3.75 -8.75 -0.82
N ASN A 150 -4.51 -9.85 -0.74
CA ASN A 150 -5.03 -10.57 -1.90
C ASN A 150 -3.96 -10.97 -2.92
N LEU A 151 -2.81 -11.45 -2.47
CA LEU A 151 -1.70 -11.84 -3.33
C LEU A 151 -1.06 -13.14 -2.86
N THR A 152 -0.48 -13.88 -3.79
CA THR A 152 0.28 -15.08 -3.52
C THR A 152 1.76 -14.79 -3.66
N VAL A 153 2.56 -15.13 -2.65
CA VAL A 153 4.03 -15.08 -2.74
C VAL A 153 4.56 -16.50 -2.72
N LYS A 154 5.32 -16.86 -3.76
CA LYS A 154 5.98 -18.16 -3.90
C LYS A 154 7.49 -17.95 -3.87
N ALA A 155 8.17 -18.65 -2.97
CA ALA A 155 9.62 -18.65 -2.88
C ALA A 155 10.18 -20.06 -3.14
N GLU A 156 11.09 -20.19 -4.11
CA GLU A 156 11.78 -21.46 -4.41
C GLU A 156 12.89 -21.77 -3.38
N LEU A 157 13.60 -20.72 -2.93
CA LEU A 157 14.65 -20.77 -1.92
C LEU A 157 14.65 -19.44 -1.15
N GLY A 158 14.69 -19.49 0.18
CA GLY A 158 14.64 -18.30 1.04
C GLY A 158 13.27 -18.07 1.69
N CYS A 159 13.02 -16.83 2.12
CA CYS A 159 11.77 -16.43 2.77
C CYS A 159 10.84 -15.66 1.81
N CYS A 160 9.53 -15.78 2.00
CA CYS A 160 8.58 -14.99 1.21
C CYS A 160 8.65 -13.53 1.63
N LEU A 161 8.61 -13.27 2.94
CA LEU A 161 8.53 -11.93 3.50
C LEU A 161 9.59 -11.76 4.60
N LEU A 162 10.44 -10.75 4.44
CA LEU A 162 11.44 -10.35 5.43
C LEU A 162 11.05 -9.00 6.04
N HIS A 163 10.68 -9.00 7.31
CA HIS A 163 10.30 -7.80 8.05
C HIS A 163 11.44 -7.31 8.94
N ARG A 164 11.90 -6.08 8.73
CA ARG A 164 13.01 -5.46 9.49
C ARG A 164 12.56 -4.28 10.34
N SER A 165 11.59 -3.49 9.88
CA SER A 165 11.05 -2.36 10.63
C SER A 165 9.68 -1.91 10.13
N GLY A 166 8.92 -1.28 11.02
CA GLY A 166 7.58 -0.75 10.78
C GLY A 166 6.46 -1.72 11.13
N ARG A 167 5.26 -1.45 10.61
CA ARG A 167 4.09 -2.32 10.75
C ARG A 167 3.81 -3.06 9.45
N LEU A 168 3.95 -4.38 9.45
CA LEU A 168 3.57 -5.23 8.33
C LEU A 168 2.18 -5.84 8.58
N THR A 169 1.23 -5.57 7.69
CA THR A 169 -0.12 -6.17 7.73
C THR A 169 -0.31 -7.07 6.53
N ILE A 170 -0.59 -8.35 6.76
CA ILE A 170 -0.78 -9.36 5.72
C ILE A 170 -2.22 -9.86 5.83
N ASP A 171 -3.06 -9.57 4.84
CA ASP A 171 -4.48 -9.94 4.88
C ASP A 171 -4.92 -10.68 3.61
N GLY A 172 -5.43 -11.90 3.77
CA GLY A 172 -5.97 -12.67 2.65
C GLY A 172 -4.92 -13.07 1.62
N CYS A 173 -3.67 -13.30 2.05
CA CYS A 173 -2.58 -13.71 1.17
C CYS A 173 -2.34 -15.22 1.22
N VAL A 174 -1.62 -15.74 0.22
CA VAL A 174 -1.13 -17.13 0.23
C VAL A 174 0.40 -17.09 0.17
N LEU A 175 1.06 -17.68 1.16
CA LEU A 175 2.53 -17.77 1.20
C LEU A 175 2.92 -19.22 0.97
N GLN A 176 3.66 -19.48 -0.11
CA GLN A 176 4.10 -20.82 -0.49
C GLN A 176 5.64 -20.87 -0.54
N CYS A 177 6.23 -21.69 0.31
CA CYS A 177 7.63 -22.07 0.16
C CYS A 177 7.68 -23.43 -0.56
N GLU A 178 8.38 -23.49 -1.70
CA GLU A 178 8.50 -24.74 -2.46
C GLU A 178 9.30 -25.78 -1.67
N SER A 179 8.86 -27.05 -1.76
CA SER A 179 9.52 -28.17 -1.12
C SER A 179 10.84 -28.48 -1.81
N ASN A 180 11.95 -28.08 -1.19
CA ASN A 180 13.31 -28.32 -1.66
C ASN A 180 14.05 -29.14 -0.58
N PRO A 181 15.16 -29.85 -0.90
CA PRO A 181 15.91 -30.61 0.10
C PRO A 181 16.51 -29.74 1.24
N LEU A 182 16.40 -28.41 1.14
CA LEU A 182 16.77 -27.42 2.14
C LEU A 182 15.57 -26.85 2.93
N ASP A 183 14.43 -27.55 2.97
CA ASP A 183 13.18 -27.13 3.62
C ASP A 183 13.33 -26.70 5.10
N HIS A 184 14.37 -27.18 5.78
CA HIS A 184 14.71 -26.78 7.14
C HIS A 184 15.16 -25.31 7.27
N LEU A 185 15.48 -24.64 6.15
CA LEU A 185 15.91 -23.24 6.09
C LEU A 185 14.83 -22.31 5.54
N SER A 186 13.78 -22.83 4.92
CA SER A 186 12.71 -22.00 4.37
C SER A 186 11.67 -21.68 5.44
N CYS A 187 11.51 -20.39 5.71
CA CYS A 187 10.47 -19.84 6.58
C CYS A 187 9.69 -18.80 5.76
N PRO A 188 8.37 -18.94 5.57
CA PRO A 188 7.58 -18.01 4.77
C PRO A 188 7.67 -16.56 5.28
N ILE A 189 7.60 -16.37 6.60
CA ILE A 189 7.70 -15.06 7.24
C ILE A 189 8.90 -15.07 8.18
N VAL A 190 9.81 -14.11 7.99
CA VAL A 190 10.94 -13.87 8.89
C VAL A 190 10.84 -12.44 9.39
N SER A 191 10.82 -12.25 10.72
CA SER A 191 10.88 -10.93 11.34
C SER A 191 12.16 -10.79 12.13
N THR A 192 13.03 -9.87 11.68
CA THR A 192 14.28 -9.50 12.34
C THR A 192 14.23 -8.14 13.01
N ALA A 193 13.03 -7.54 13.09
CA ALA A 193 12.83 -6.28 13.80
C ALA A 193 13.27 -6.41 15.27
N SER A 194 14.36 -5.72 15.61
CA SER A 194 15.00 -5.69 16.92
C SER A 194 14.84 -4.28 17.49
N ALA A 195 14.61 -4.18 18.79
CA ALA A 195 14.41 -2.90 19.49
C ALA A 195 15.65 -1.97 19.52
N GLN A 196 16.76 -2.31 18.84
CA GLN A 196 18.00 -1.54 18.78
C GLN A 196 18.49 -1.56 17.32
N VAL A 197 18.86 -0.47 16.63
CA VAL A 197 19.55 0.77 16.99
C VAL A 197 19.13 1.85 15.97
N PHE A 198 18.37 2.88 16.35
CA PHE A 198 18.50 4.26 15.85
C PHE A 198 17.57 5.16 16.66
N SER A 199 18.17 6.01 17.49
CA SER A 199 17.48 7.04 18.25
C SER A 199 16.89 8.08 17.31
N SER A 200 15.57 8.13 17.19
CA SER A 200 14.89 9.39 16.88
C SER A 200 13.68 9.52 17.81
N SER A 201 13.56 10.69 18.45
CA SER A 201 12.65 10.99 19.57
C SER A 201 11.17 11.14 19.16
N VAL A 202 10.73 10.45 18.12
CA VAL A 202 9.38 10.54 17.60
C VAL A 202 8.71 9.22 17.88
N LYS A 203 7.79 9.17 18.87
CA LYS A 203 6.95 8.01 19.26
C LYS A 203 7.00 6.88 18.23
N CYS A 204 8.03 6.02 18.28
CA CYS A 204 8.19 4.99 17.27
C CYS A 204 7.03 4.03 17.46
N GLN A 205 6.12 4.00 16.47
CA GLN A 205 5.13 2.93 16.40
C GLN A 205 5.91 1.62 16.47
N ARG A 206 5.63 0.81 17.49
CA ARG A 206 6.33 -0.47 17.70
C ARG A 206 6.25 -1.31 16.43
N ASP A 207 7.37 -1.95 16.11
CA ASP A 207 7.44 -2.91 15.03
C ASP A 207 6.47 -4.06 15.31
N ARG A 208 5.64 -4.37 14.33
CA ARG A 208 4.60 -5.39 14.47
C ARG A 208 4.27 -6.03 13.13
N VAL A 209 4.14 -7.35 13.12
CA VAL A 209 3.55 -8.09 11.99
C VAL A 209 2.16 -8.55 12.40
N SER A 210 1.14 -8.26 11.59
CA SER A 210 -0.22 -8.73 11.80
C SER A 210 -0.64 -9.57 10.61
N VAL A 211 -1.06 -10.80 10.86
CA VAL A 211 -1.47 -11.74 9.82
C VAL A 211 -2.94 -12.08 10.03
N SER A 212 -3.74 -11.97 8.97
CA SER A 212 -5.16 -12.31 8.99
C SER A 212 -5.59 -13.01 7.72
N ARG A 213 -6.42 -14.05 7.83
CA ARG A 213 -6.97 -14.79 6.68
C ARG A 213 -5.89 -15.29 5.71
N THR A 214 -4.68 -15.55 6.19
CA THR A 214 -3.55 -15.89 5.32
C THR A 214 -3.34 -17.39 5.32
N ARG A 215 -3.13 -17.97 4.14
CA ARG A 215 -2.75 -19.37 4.01
C ARG A 215 -1.23 -19.46 3.95
N ILE A 216 -0.65 -20.38 4.71
CA ILE A 216 0.79 -20.61 4.74
C ILE A 216 1.03 -22.08 4.41
N GLU A 217 1.76 -22.34 3.34
CA GLU A 217 2.05 -23.68 2.83
C GLU A 217 3.56 -23.85 2.63
N GLY A 218 4.11 -24.97 3.07
CA GLY A 218 5.55 -25.27 2.97
C GLY A 218 6.43 -24.59 4.01
N GLY A 219 7.72 -24.94 3.98
CA GLY A 219 8.74 -24.52 4.96
C GLY A 219 8.70 -25.29 6.28
N ALA A 220 9.82 -25.29 7.01
CA ALA A 220 9.92 -25.99 8.30
C ALA A 220 9.19 -25.28 9.44
N LYS A 221 9.06 -23.94 9.37
CA LYS A 221 8.30 -23.12 10.32
C LYS A 221 7.52 -22.06 9.55
N ALA A 222 6.29 -21.78 9.98
CA ALA A 222 5.46 -20.74 9.36
C ALA A 222 6.01 -19.33 9.58
N VAL A 223 6.58 -19.08 10.76
CA VAL A 223 7.13 -17.78 11.16
C VAL A 223 8.43 -18.01 11.91
N LEU A 224 9.45 -17.23 11.57
CA LEU A 224 10.70 -17.13 12.32
C LEU A 224 10.82 -15.71 12.89
N THR A 225 10.91 -15.59 14.21
CA THR A 225 11.17 -14.32 14.88
C THR A 225 12.61 -14.31 15.42
N CYS A 226 13.24 -13.14 15.39
CA CYS A 226 14.55 -12.90 16.00
C CYS A 226 14.40 -11.88 17.14
N GLY A 227 15.14 -12.08 18.24
CA GLY A 227 15.11 -11.18 19.41
C GLY A 227 13.85 -11.33 20.27
N ASP A 228 13.34 -10.21 20.79
CA ASP A 228 12.24 -10.14 21.78
C ASP A 228 10.84 -10.19 21.15
N LEU A 229 10.75 -10.53 19.87
CA LEU A 229 9.49 -10.64 19.15
C LEU A 229 8.79 -11.96 19.48
N ALA A 230 7.62 -11.85 20.10
CA ALA A 230 6.78 -12.98 20.45
C ALA A 230 5.54 -13.07 19.55
N LEU A 231 5.16 -14.31 19.25
CA LEU A 231 3.92 -14.62 18.56
C LEU A 231 2.76 -14.52 19.56
N GLN A 232 1.80 -13.63 19.29
CA GLN A 232 0.63 -13.36 20.13
C GLN A 232 -0.67 -13.57 19.34
N ARG A 233 -1.77 -13.79 20.07
CA ARG A 233 -3.14 -13.84 19.51
C ARG A 233 -3.32 -14.83 18.35
N VAL A 234 -2.64 -15.97 18.44
CA VAL A 234 -2.67 -17.02 17.42
C VAL A 234 -4.05 -17.67 17.37
N ARG A 235 -4.62 -17.72 16.17
CA ARG A 235 -5.83 -18.46 15.84
C ARG A 235 -5.60 -19.16 14.50
N VAL A 236 -5.99 -20.42 14.45
CA VAL A 236 -5.91 -21.24 13.23
C VAL A 236 -7.31 -21.74 12.95
N ILE A 237 -7.81 -21.48 11.74
CA ILE A 237 -9.13 -21.95 11.31
C ILE A 237 -8.93 -22.97 10.21
N TYR A 238 -9.43 -24.18 10.46
CA TYR A 238 -9.48 -25.27 9.50
C TYR A 238 -10.74 -25.13 8.65
N ALA A 239 -10.58 -24.73 7.38
CA ALA A 239 -11.64 -24.83 6.39
C ALA A 239 -11.57 -26.19 5.69
N ARG A 240 -12.60 -26.53 4.90
CA ARG A 240 -12.70 -27.83 4.21
C ARG A 240 -11.53 -28.15 3.28
N THR A 241 -10.92 -27.13 2.69
CA THR A 241 -9.87 -27.26 1.67
C THR A 241 -8.55 -26.59 2.07
N SER A 242 -8.51 -25.85 3.18
CA SER A 242 -7.31 -25.10 3.56
C SER A 242 -7.29 -24.65 5.01
N ILE A 243 -6.09 -24.37 5.51
CA ILE A 243 -5.85 -23.84 6.84
C ILE A 243 -5.56 -22.35 6.74
N PHE A 244 -6.27 -21.55 7.52
CA PHE A 244 -6.07 -20.10 7.58
C PHE A 244 -5.48 -19.70 8.93
N PHE A 245 -4.52 -18.79 8.90
CA PHE A 245 -3.79 -18.31 10.06
C PHE A 245 -4.16 -16.86 10.38
N TRP A 246 -4.33 -16.60 11.68
CA TRP A 246 -4.38 -15.26 12.26
C TRP A 246 -3.41 -15.23 13.42
N PHE A 247 -2.52 -14.26 13.45
CA PHE A 247 -1.63 -14.03 14.58
C PHE A 247 -1.02 -12.65 14.47
N ASP A 248 -0.53 -12.17 15.60
CA ASP A 248 0.28 -10.96 15.69
C ASP A 248 1.70 -11.35 16.12
N VAL A 249 2.70 -10.66 15.62
CA VAL A 249 4.08 -10.71 16.10
C VAL A 249 4.38 -9.34 16.66
N GLU A 250 4.58 -9.27 17.98
CA GLU A 250 4.82 -8.05 18.72
C GLU A 250 5.92 -8.27 19.75
N LEU A 251 6.58 -7.19 20.15
CA LEU A 251 7.52 -7.22 21.26
C LEU A 251 6.78 -7.57 22.55
N GLN A 252 7.32 -8.54 23.30
CA GLN A 252 6.73 -9.00 24.57
C GLN A 252 6.85 -7.96 25.69
#